data_AF-A0A0A6Q3C7-F1
#
_entry.id   AF-A0A0A6Q3C7-F1
#
_cell.length_a   1.000
_cell.length_b   1.000
_cell.length_c   1.000
_cell.angle_alpha   90.00
_cell.angle_beta   90.00
_cell.angle_gamma   90.00
#
_symmetry.space_group_name_H-M   'P 1'
#
loop_
_entity.id
_entity.type
_entity.pdbx_description
1 polymer ?
#
loop_
_entity_poly.entity_id
_entity_poly.type
_entity_poly.pdbx_seq_one_letter_code
_entity_poly.pdbx_strand_id
1 'polypeptide(L)'
;MNQKLLLDLKIRLQQLLFFIKENDKSSKPYFCRFLKIMLHNIEIWENGNCKDTDELIKFIKEDWNYCNNVHTGIPEYGIWSNDYEIRKNLNITFRNMVFEIDKILNNI
;
A
#
# COMPACT_ATOMS: atom_id res chain seq x y z
N MET A 1 -19.23 -8.35 2.65
CA MET A 1 -18.71 -7.24 1.83
C MET A 1 -17.22 -7.01 2.10
N ASN A 2 -16.87 -6.74 3.37
CA ASN A 2 -15.51 -6.43 3.81
C ASN A 2 -14.45 -7.49 3.47
N GLN A 3 -14.79 -8.78 3.56
CA GLN A 3 -13.85 -9.86 3.20
C GLN A 3 -13.37 -9.77 1.74
N LYS A 4 -14.25 -9.47 0.78
CA LYS A 4 -13.86 -9.33 -0.63
C LYS A 4 -12.92 -8.14 -0.83
N LEU A 5 -13.21 -7.03 -0.15
CA LEU A 5 -12.40 -5.81 -0.20
C LEU A 5 -11.04 -6.00 0.46
N LEU A 6 -10.94 -6.77 1.55
CA LEU A 6 -9.65 -7.12 2.16
C LEU A 6 -8.77 -7.98 1.24
N LEU A 7 -9.37 -8.93 0.51
CA LEU A 7 -8.64 -9.73 -0.48
C LEU A 7 -8.18 -8.89 -1.69
N ASP A 8 -9.00 -7.94 -2.14
CA ASP A 8 -8.58 -6.98 -3.18
C ASP A 8 -7.45 -6.07 -2.66
N LEU A 9 -7.57 -5.56 -1.43
CA LEU A 9 -6.54 -4.77 -0.78
C LEU A 9 -5.21 -5.54 -0.70
N LYS A 10 -5.24 -6.83 -0.33
CA LYS A 10 -4.06 -7.71 -0.33
C LYS A 10 -3.35 -7.69 -1.68
N ILE A 11 -4.10 -7.89 -2.77
CA ILE A 11 -3.56 -7.91 -4.13
C ILE A 11 -2.93 -6.54 -4.48
N ARG A 12 -3.62 -5.44 -4.15
CA ARG A 12 -3.10 -4.08 -4.42
C ARG A 12 -1.84 -3.76 -3.63
N LEU A 13 -1.77 -4.16 -2.35
CA LEU A 13 -0.59 -3.99 -1.52
C LEU A 13 0.60 -4.77 -2.09
N GLN A 14 0.38 -6.03 -2.51
CA GLN A 14 1.42 -6.84 -3.16
C GLN A 14 1.91 -6.18 -4.46
N GLN A 15 1.00 -5.70 -5.31
CA GLN A 15 1.34 -5.01 -6.55
C GLN A 15 2.15 -3.73 -6.29
N LEU A 16 1.74 -2.90 -5.32
CA LEU A 16 2.44 -1.67 -4.99
C LEU A 16 3.85 -1.94 -4.44
N LEU A 17 3.97 -2.89 -3.52
CA LEU A 17 5.27 -3.28 -2.96
C LEU A 17 6.21 -3.83 -4.04
N PHE A 18 5.70 -4.64 -4.96
CA PHE A 18 6.47 -5.13 -6.10
C PHE A 18 6.89 -3.99 -7.03
N PHE A 19 5.96 -3.08 -7.37
CA PHE A 19 6.24 -1.93 -8.22
C PHE A 19 7.35 -1.03 -7.66
N ILE A 20 7.29 -0.69 -6.36
CA ILE A 20 8.34 0.10 -5.69
C ILE A 20 9.67 -0.64 -5.75
N LYS A 21 9.68 -1.93 -5.42
CA LYS A 21 10.92 -2.75 -5.41
C LYS A 21 11.61 -2.79 -6.77
N GLU A 22 10.86 -2.92 -7.85
CA GLU A 22 11.44 -3.04 -9.20
C GLU A 22 11.92 -1.70 -9.76
N ASN A 23 11.24 -0.60 -9.41
CA ASN A 23 11.48 0.72 -10.02
C ASN A 23 12.31 1.67 -9.14
N ASP A 24 12.48 1.36 -7.85
CA ASP A 24 13.32 2.14 -6.94
C ASP A 24 14.22 1.20 -6.12
N LYS A 25 15.27 0.71 -6.79
CA LYS A 25 16.20 -0.28 -6.22
C LYS A 25 17.14 0.31 -5.17
N SER A 26 17.29 1.63 -5.15
CA SER A 26 18.23 2.35 -4.28
C SER A 26 17.57 2.83 -2.99
N SER A 27 16.28 3.14 -3.01
CA SER A 27 15.55 3.59 -1.82
C SER A 27 14.66 2.47 -1.27
N LYS A 28 14.64 2.32 0.06
CA LYS A 28 13.65 1.51 0.77
C LYS A 28 12.81 2.48 1.59
N PRO A 29 11.74 3.07 1.01
CA PRO A 29 10.97 4.09 1.68
C PRO A 29 10.41 3.56 3.01
N TYR A 30 10.44 4.38 4.06
CA TYR A 30 10.03 3.94 5.39
C TYR A 30 8.57 3.47 5.43
N PHE A 31 7.69 4.12 4.66
CA PHE A 31 6.28 3.74 4.57
C PHE A 31 6.06 2.31 4.05
N CYS A 32 7.00 1.73 3.29
CA CYS A 32 6.91 0.34 2.85
C CYS A 32 6.90 -0.66 4.00
N ARG A 33 7.37 -0.29 5.20
CA ARG A 33 7.23 -1.11 6.41
C ARG A 33 5.75 -1.28 6.78
N PHE A 34 4.97 -0.21 6.78
CA PHE A 34 3.55 -0.24 7.13
C PHE A 34 2.74 -0.98 6.06
N LEU A 35 3.04 -0.79 4.76
CA LEU A 35 2.43 -1.59 3.68
C LEU A 35 2.63 -3.10 3.87
N LYS A 36 3.82 -3.51 4.33
CA LYS A 36 4.13 -4.92 4.63
C LYS A 36 3.38 -5.44 5.86
N ILE A 37 3.23 -4.60 6.90
CA ILE A 37 2.46 -4.95 8.09
C ILE A 37 0.99 -5.15 7.72
N MET A 38 0.40 -4.21 6.95
CA MET A 38 -0.97 -4.34 6.43
C MET A 38 -1.15 -5.65 5.66
N LEU A 39 -0.24 -5.94 4.72
CA LEU A 39 -0.29 -7.16 3.92
C LEU A 39 -0.22 -8.41 4.80
N HIS A 40 0.72 -8.44 5.74
CA HIS A 40 0.92 -9.57 6.66
C HIS A 40 -0.31 -9.81 7.54
N ASN A 41 -0.91 -8.75 8.07
CA ASN A 41 -2.11 -8.84 8.91
C ASN A 41 -3.30 -9.41 8.13
N ILE A 42 -3.47 -9.02 6.85
CA ILE A 42 -4.50 -9.61 5.98
C ILE A 42 -4.21 -11.09 5.72
N GLU A 43 -2.95 -11.47 5.49
CA GLU A 43 -2.55 -12.87 5.29
C GLU A 43 -2.80 -13.73 6.53
N ILE A 44 -2.53 -13.21 7.74
CA ILE A 44 -2.85 -13.91 8.99
C ILE A 44 -4.36 -14.10 9.11
N TRP A 45 -5.14 -13.03 8.89
CA TRP A 45 -6.59 -13.10 8.98
C TRP A 45 -7.21 -14.05 7.94
N GLU A 46 -6.68 -14.09 6.73
CA GLU A 46 -7.13 -15.00 5.67
C GLU A 46 -6.92 -16.47 6.05
N ASN A 47 -5.78 -16.78 6.69
CA ASN A 47 -5.39 -18.14 7.09
C ASN A 47 -5.89 -18.53 8.50
N GLY A 48 -6.40 -17.58 9.27
CA GLY A 48 -6.78 -17.75 10.67
C GLY A 48 -8.19 -18.30 10.87
N ASN A 49 -8.38 -18.98 12.02
CA ASN A 49 -9.69 -19.47 12.46
C ASN A 49 -10.56 -18.38 13.14
N CYS A 50 -9.94 -17.28 13.59
CA CYS A 50 -10.64 -16.13 14.14
C CYS A 50 -10.65 -15.00 13.11
N LYS A 51 -11.84 -14.58 12.67
CA LYS A 51 -12.04 -13.55 11.64
C LYS A 51 -12.63 -12.29 12.26
N ASP A 52 -11.99 -11.74 13.29
CA ASP A 52 -12.35 -10.39 13.73
C ASP A 52 -11.92 -9.38 12.65
N THR A 53 -12.83 -9.15 11.72
CA THR A 53 -12.61 -8.29 10.57
C THR A 53 -12.59 -6.82 10.96
N ASP A 54 -13.32 -6.42 12.00
CA ASP A 54 -13.45 -5.00 12.37
C ASP A 54 -12.18 -4.51 13.07
N GLU A 55 -11.61 -5.32 13.97
CA GLU A 55 -10.33 -5.01 14.61
C GLU A 55 -9.18 -4.96 13.56
N LEU A 56 -9.16 -5.91 12.62
CA LEU A 56 -8.20 -5.88 11.52
C LEU A 56 -8.31 -4.61 10.68
N ILE A 57 -9.54 -4.22 10.28
CA ILE A 57 -9.76 -3.01 9.46
C ILE A 57 -9.25 -1.78 10.17
N LYS A 58 -9.46 -1.69 11.50
CA LYS A 58 -8.93 -0.59 12.30
C LYS A 58 -7.40 -0.51 12.22
N PHE A 59 -6.69 -1.61 12.42
CA PHE A 59 -5.23 -1.63 12.33
C PHE A 59 -4.73 -1.28 10.93
N ILE A 60 -5.37 -1.82 9.88
CA ILE A 60 -5.02 -1.51 8.49
C ILE A 60 -5.16 -0.01 8.20
N LYS A 61 -6.25 0.62 8.66
CA LYS A 61 -6.46 2.07 8.46
C LYS A 61 -5.43 2.90 9.21
N GLU A 62 -5.03 2.48 10.41
CA GLU A 62 -3.98 3.15 11.17
C GLU A 62 -2.62 3.06 10.45
N ASP A 63 -2.24 1.86 9.98
CA ASP A 63 -1.03 1.65 9.18
C ASP A 63 -1.03 2.47 7.88
N TRP A 64 -2.19 2.61 7.23
CA TRP A 64 -2.33 3.46 6.06
C TRP A 64 -2.10 4.95 6.39
N ASN A 65 -2.58 5.42 7.55
CA ASN A 65 -2.29 6.78 8.00
C ASN A 65 -0.79 6.99 8.22
N TYR A 66 -0.08 6.01 8.78
CA TYR A 66 1.38 6.07 8.89
C TYR A 66 2.07 6.06 7.52
N CYS A 67 1.52 5.34 6.53
CA CYS A 67 2.01 5.41 5.15
C CYS A 67 1.90 6.82 4.56
N ASN A 68 0.85 7.56 4.93
CA ASN A 68 0.52 8.88 4.41
C ASN A 68 1.05 10.03 5.28
N ASN A 69 2.11 9.80 6.05
CA ASN A 69 2.79 10.88 6.76
C ASN A 69 3.16 12.01 5.77
N VAL A 70 2.78 13.25 6.11
CA VAL A 70 2.91 14.41 5.22
C VAL A 70 4.36 14.87 4.98
N HIS A 71 5.33 14.38 5.75
CA HIS A 71 6.73 14.78 5.63
C HIS A 71 7.63 13.70 5.06
N THR A 72 7.29 12.43 5.27
CA THR A 72 8.17 11.29 4.94
C THR A 72 7.46 10.12 4.26
N GLY A 73 6.14 10.24 4.06
CA GLY A 73 5.29 9.18 3.54
C GLY A 73 5.08 9.24 2.03
N ILE A 74 4.01 8.56 1.61
CA ILE A 74 3.55 8.48 0.22
C ILE A 74 3.40 9.87 -0.44
N PRO A 75 2.86 10.93 0.21
CA PRO A 75 2.69 12.24 -0.43
C PRO A 75 3.99 12.81 -0.99
N GLU A 76 5.08 12.71 -0.24
CA GLU A 76 6.40 13.26 -0.61
C GLU A 76 7.26 12.29 -1.41
N TYR A 77 6.82 11.05 -1.59
CA TYR A 77 7.57 10.04 -2.31
C TYR A 77 7.44 10.17 -3.82
N GLY A 78 8.57 10.02 -4.51
CA GLY A 78 8.61 9.92 -5.96
C GLY A 78 9.74 9.03 -6.43
N ILE A 79 9.49 8.27 -7.49
CA ILE A 79 10.49 7.39 -8.10
C ILE A 79 11.38 8.22 -9.01
N TRP A 80 12.69 8.11 -8.84
CA TRP A 80 13.65 8.84 -9.67
C TRP A 80 14.11 8.02 -10.88
N SER A 81 14.15 8.66 -12.03
CA SER A 81 14.82 8.19 -13.25
C SER A 81 15.48 9.38 -13.94
N ASN A 82 16.60 9.17 -14.63
CA ASN A 82 17.29 10.22 -15.39
C ASN A 82 16.50 10.63 -16.64
N ASP A 83 15.71 9.71 -17.20
CA ASP A 83 14.78 10.00 -18.30
C ASP A 83 13.48 10.61 -17.74
N TYR A 84 13.12 11.80 -18.23
CA TYR A 84 11.96 12.55 -17.76
C TYR A 84 10.63 11.84 -18.04
N GLU A 85 10.45 11.26 -19.22
CA GLU A 85 9.19 10.61 -19.59
C GLU A 85 9.01 9.30 -18.81
N ILE A 86 10.09 8.55 -18.64
CA ILE A 86 10.07 7.36 -17.76
C ILE A 86 9.74 7.78 -16.33
N ARG A 87 10.41 8.80 -15.78
CA ARG A 87 10.15 9.30 -14.42
C ARG A 87 8.69 9.71 -14.25
N LYS A 88 8.15 10.49 -15.18
CA LYS A 88 6.77 10.95 -15.17
C LYS A 88 5.78 9.78 -15.17
N ASN A 89 5.95 8.81 -16.08
CA ASN A 89 5.05 7.67 -16.21
C ASN A 89 5.10 6.73 -14.99
N LEU A 90 6.27 6.53 -14.40
CA LEU A 90 6.42 5.75 -13.17
C LEU A 90 5.68 6.41 -12.00
N ASN A 91 5.83 7.72 -11.83
CA ASN A 91 5.16 8.44 -10.76
C ASN A 91 3.64 8.51 -10.97
N ILE A 92 3.15 8.67 -12.21
CA ILE A 92 1.70 8.55 -12.49
C ILE A 92 1.18 7.17 -12.11
N THR A 93 1.87 6.12 -12.53
CA THR A 93 1.52 4.73 -12.19
C THR A 93 1.47 4.52 -10.68
N PHE A 94 2.51 4.97 -9.97
CA PHE A 94 2.56 4.92 -8.51
C PHE A 94 1.34 5.60 -7.86
N ARG A 95 1.01 6.83 -8.28
CA ARG A 95 -0.11 7.58 -7.72
C ARG A 95 -1.44 6.90 -7.99
N ASN A 96 -1.63 6.31 -9.17
CA ASN A 96 -2.83 5.54 -9.48
C ASN A 96 -2.96 4.31 -8.59
N MET A 97 -1.86 3.57 -8.35
CA MET A 97 -1.88 2.41 -7.46
C MET A 97 -2.22 2.79 -6.01
N VAL A 98 -1.65 3.89 -5.51
CA VAL A 98 -1.98 4.47 -4.20
C VAL A 98 -3.45 4.85 -4.12
N PHE A 99 -3.98 5.51 -5.15
CA PHE A 99 -5.38 5.92 -5.22
C PHE A 99 -6.35 4.73 -5.15
N GLU A 100 -6.05 3.63 -5.85
CA GLU A 100 -6.89 2.43 -5.79
C GLU A 100 -6.89 1.79 -4.39
N ILE A 101 -5.76 1.81 -3.69
CA ILE A 101 -5.70 1.35 -2.28
C ILE A 101 -6.56 2.25 -1.39
N ASP A 102 -6.42 3.57 -1.51
CA ASP A 102 -7.18 4.54 -0.72
C ASP A 102 -8.70 4.39 -0.97
N LYS A 103 -9.09 4.19 -2.22
CA LYS A 103 -10.48 3.90 -2.60
C LYS A 103 -11.00 2.64 -1.92
N ILE A 104 -10.23 1.54 -1.90
CA ILE A 104 -10.65 0.32 -1.20
C ILE A 104 -10.82 0.62 0.28
N LEU A 105 -9.84 1.25 0.93
CA LEU A 105 -9.85 1.58 2.36
C LEU A 105 -11.03 2.46 2.80
N ASN A 106 -11.47 3.36 1.93
CA ASN A 106 -12.66 4.20 2.16
C ASN A 106 -13.99 3.44 2.03
N ASN A 107 -13.98 2.22 1.47
CA ASN A 107 -15.16 1.36 1.28
C ASN A 107 -15.20 0.14 2.22
N ILE A 108 -14.18 -0.06 3.06
CA ILE A 108 -14.12 -1.11 4.10
C ILE A 108 -14.39 -0.54 5.48
#